data_AF-A0A212FN31-F1
#
_entry.id   AF-A0A212FN31-F1
#
_cell.length_a   1.000
_cell.length_b   1.000
_cell.length_c   1.000
_cell.angle_alpha   90.00
_cell.angle_beta   90.00
_cell.angle_gamma   90.00
#
_symmetry.space_group_name_H-M   'P 1'
#
loop_
_entity.id
_entity.type
_entity.pdbx_description
1 polymer ?
#
loop_
_entity_poly.entity_id
_entity_poly.type
_entity_poly.pdbx_seq_one_letter_code
_entity_poly.pdbx_strand_id
1 'polypeptide(L)' 'MNALLSLNLSHNQLADMSSDSFSGLLTLQTLDLSSNALDAPPWEALNTLTSLQYLYLQVSLVILFYF' A
#
# COMPACT_ATOMS: atom_id res chain seq x y z
N MET A 1 -11.20 -9.80 -18.61
CA MET A 1 -10.40 -8.75 -17.95
C MET A 1 -10.54 -8.98 -16.46
N ASN A 2 -9.46 -9.37 -15.79
CA ASN A 2 -9.51 -9.57 -14.34
C ASN A 2 -9.13 -8.25 -13.68
N ALA A 3 -10.09 -7.64 -12.98
CA ALA A 3 -9.89 -6.45 -12.18
C ALA A 3 -9.50 -6.88 -10.76
N LEU A 4 -8.32 -6.48 -10.30
CA LEU A 4 -7.92 -6.68 -8.91
C LEU A 4 -8.49 -5.52 -8.08
N LEU A 5 -9.27 -5.83 -7.05
CA LEU A 5 -9.89 -4.83 -6.16
C LEU A 5 -9.18 -4.73 -4.80
N SER A 6 -8.56 -5.83 -4.36
CA SER A 6 -7.87 -5.90 -3.08
C SER A 6 -6.56 -6.66 -3.23
N LEU A 7 -5.50 -6.11 -2.65
CA LEU A 7 -4.16 -6.69 -2.62
C LEU A 7 -3.66 -6.66 -1.18
N ASN A 8 -3.33 -7.84 -0.65
CA ASN A 8 -2.75 -7.99 0.67
C ASN A 8 -1.29 -8.44 0.54
N LEU A 9 -0.38 -7.56 0.95
CA LEU A 9 1.06 -7.77 1.05
C LEU A 9 1.53 -7.63 2.50
N SER A 10 0.61 -7.71 3.46
CA SER A 10 0.93 -7.60 4.88
C SER A 10 1.83 -8.74 5.36
N HIS A 11 2.55 -8.50 6.45
CA HIS A 11 3.42 -9.49 7.10
C HIS A 11 4.52 -10.06 6.18
N ASN A 12 5.04 -9.23 5.28
CA ASN A 12 6.21 -9.54 4.48
C ASN A 12 7.43 -8.75 5.01
N GLN A 13 8.54 -8.87 4.28
CA GLN A 13 9.81 -8.18 4.59
C GLN A 13 10.08 -7.09 3.55
N LEU A 14 9.03 -6.43 3.04
CA LEU A 14 9.19 -5.34 2.08
C LEU A 14 9.85 -4.16 2.79
N ALA A 15 11.04 -3.81 2.36
CA ALA A 15 11.81 -2.67 2.89
C ALA A 15 11.84 -1.48 1.91
N ASP A 16 11.68 -1.77 0.62
CA ASP A 16 11.68 -0.78 -0.45
C ASP A 16 10.71 -1.22 -1.55
N MET A 17 10.21 -0.25 -2.32
CA MET A 17 9.31 -0.46 -3.45
C MET A 17 9.66 0.50 -4.58
N SER A 18 9.78 -0.05 -5.79
CA SER A 18 9.95 0.75 -6.99
C SER A 18 8.68 1.56 -7.30
N SER A 19 8.84 2.71 -7.95
CA SER A 19 7.73 3.60 -8.34
C SER A 19 6.73 2.97 -9.30
N ASP A 20 7.06 1.84 -9.92
CA ASP A 20 6.21 1.08 -10.83
C ASP A 20 5.66 -0.23 -10.22
N SER A 21 5.91 -0.51 -8.94
CA SER A 21 5.51 -1.76 -8.25
C SER A 21 4.01 -2.07 -8.33
N PHE A 22 3.16 -1.04 -8.48
CA PHE A 22 1.71 -1.19 -8.61
C PHE A 22 1.15 -0.73 -9.96
N SER A 23 2.02 -0.55 -10.95
CA SER A 23 1.63 -0.10 -12.27
C SER A 23 0.61 -1.05 -12.90
N GLY A 24 -0.50 -0.49 -13.40
CA GLY A 24 -1.58 -1.25 -14.03
C GLY A 24 -2.66 -1.76 -13.08
N LEU A 25 -2.49 -1.64 -11.76
CA LEU A 25 -3.54 -1.97 -10.77
C LEU A 25 -4.57 -0.85 -10.62
N LEU A 26 -5.07 -0.33 -11.74
CA LEU A 26 -5.94 0.86 -11.79
C LEU A 26 -7.30 0.67 -11.11
N THR A 27 -7.74 -0.58 -10.90
CA THR A 27 -9.00 -0.91 -10.24
C THR A 27 -8.84 -1.18 -8.74
N LEU A 28 -7.61 -1.14 -8.21
CA LEU A 28 -7.33 -1.52 -6.84
C LEU A 28 -7.94 -0.51 -5.86
N GLN A 29 -8.73 -1.00 -4.92
CA GLN A 29 -9.43 -0.20 -3.91
C GLN A 29 -8.81 -0.38 -2.52
N THR A 30 -8.27 -1.56 -2.23
CA THR A 30 -7.66 -1.87 -0.93
C THR A 30 -6.25 -2.38 -1.11
N LEU A 31 -5.30 -1.76 -0.42
CA LEU A 31 -3.91 -2.20 -0.35
C LEU A 31 -3.49 -2.34 1.12
N ASP A 32 -3.08 -3.54 1.49
CA ASP A 32 -2.51 -3.81 2.82
C ASP A 32 -1.01 -4.06 2.71
N LEU A 33 -0.23 -3.12 3.25
CA LEU A 33 1.22 -3.16 3.40
C LEU A 33 1.62 -3.22 4.88
N SER A 34 0.68 -3.49 5.79
CA SER A 34 0.95 -3.52 7.23
C SER A 34 1.95 -4.60 7.60
N SER A 35 2.67 -4.40 8.70
CA SER A 35 3.66 -5.37 9.19
C SER A 35 4.77 -5.69 8.16
N ASN A 36 5.22 -4.69 7.41
CA ASN A 36 6.42 -4.73 6.56
C ASN A 36 7.57 -3.93 7.21
N ALA A 37 8.73 -3.92 6.56
CA ALA A 37 9.93 -3.20 6.98
C ALA A 37 10.09 -1.84 6.26
N LEU A 38 8.97 -1.23 5.85
CA LEU A 38 8.98 0.04 5.11
C LEU A 38 9.32 1.19 6.05
N ASP A 39 10.44 1.86 5.81
CA ASP A 39 10.85 3.04 6.59
C ASP A 39 9.91 4.24 6.38
N ALA A 40 9.29 4.32 5.21
CA ALA A 40 8.32 5.34 4.84
C ALA A 40 7.25 4.78 3.90
N PRO A 41 6.08 5.43 3.80
CA PRO A 41 5.10 5.07 2.79
C PRO A 41 5.66 5.22 1.37
N PRO A 42 5.46 4.25 0.46
CA PRO A 42 6.03 4.26 -0.90
C PRO A 42 5.20 5.15 -1.84
N TRP A 43 5.20 6.47 -1.58
CA TRP A 43 4.31 7.42 -2.27
C TRP A 43 4.42 7.38 -3.80
N GLU A 44 5.62 7.19 -4.33
CA GLU A 44 5.83 7.10 -5.78
C GLU A 44 5.12 5.89 -6.39
N ALA A 45 5.19 4.73 -5.73
CA ALA A 45 4.51 3.51 -6.17
C ALA A 45 2.98 3.64 -6.10
N LEU A 46 2.47 4.37 -5.10
CA LEU A 46 1.05 4.56 -4.85
C LEU A 46 0.41 5.57 -5.81
N ASN A 47 1.19 6.44 -6.45
CA ASN A 47 0.68 7.53 -7.30
C ASN A 47 -0.13 7.03 -8.52
N THR A 48 0.07 5.79 -8.92
CA THR A 48 -0.65 5.17 -10.06
C THR A 48 -2.00 4.56 -9.65
N LEU A 49 -2.27 4.39 -8.36
CA LEU A 49 -3.45 3.72 -7.81
C LEU A 49 -4.65 4.68 -7.69
N THR A 50 -5.18 5.11 -8.84
CA THR A 50 -6.25 6.12 -8.90
C THR A 50 -7.58 5.73 -8.26
N SER A 51 -7.83 4.43 -8.04
CA SER A 51 -9.05 3.90 -7.41
C SER A 51 -8.88 3.55 -5.92
N LEU A 52 -7.71 3.81 -5.33
CA LEU A 52 -7.39 3.38 -3.97
C LEU A 52 -8.25 4.13 -2.93
N GLN A 53 -8.87 3.37 -2.02
CA GLN A 53 -9.73 3.89 -0.96
C GLN A 53 -9.18 3.58 0.42
N TYR A 54 -8.54 2.41 0.57
CA TYR A 54 -8.00 1.93 1.84
C TYR A 54 -6.54 1.54 1.68
N LEU A 55 -5.69 2.13 2.52
CA LEU A 55 -4.26 1.86 2.58
C LEU A 55 -3.87 1.58 4.03
N TYR A 56 -3.33 0.39 4.28
CA TYR A 56 -2.80 -0.01 5.59
C TYR A 56 -1.26 -0.06 5.50
N LEU A 57 -0.56 0.79 6.24
CA LEU A 57 0.92 0.89 6.18
C LEU A 57 1.63 0.47 7.46
N GLN A 58 0.93 0.54 8.58
CA GLN A 58 1.51 0.32 9.90
C GLN A 58 0.88 -0.90 10.55
N VAL A 59 1.64 -1.55 11.44
CA VAL A 59 1.04 -2.44 12.44
C VAL A 59 -0.03 -1.63 13.16
N SER A 60 -1.25 -2.15 13.26
CA SER A 60 -2.39 -1.51 13.92
C SER A 60 -2.12 -1.30 15.43
N LEU A 61 -1.28 -0.34 15.77
CA LEU A 61 -1.14 0.29 17.07
C LEU A 61 -1.21 1.79 16.77
N VAL A 62 -2.45 2.27 16.79
CA VAL A 62 -2.92 3.65 16.65
C VAL A 62 -1.78 4.67 16.77
N ILE A 63 -1.22 5.10 15.63
CA ILE A 63 -0.45 6.34 15.60
C ILE A 63 -1.50 7.44 15.74
N LEU A 64 -1.64 7.92 16.98
CA LEU A 64 -2.27 9.19 17.29
C LEU A 64 -1.48 10.26 16.52
N PHE A 65 -2.04 10.74 15.42
CA PHE A 65 -1.57 12.00 14.84
C PHE A 65 -1.99 13.12 15.80
N TYR A 66 -1.13 13.45 16.76
CA TYR A 66 -1.11 14.79 17.33
C TYR A 66 -0.26 15.66 16.40
N PHE A 67 -0.93 16.38 15.51
CA PHE A 67 -0.79 17.82 15.20
C PHE A 67 -1.62 18.16 13.96
#